data_AF-A0A8J6KWW7-F1
#
_entry.id   AF-A0A8J6KWW7-F1
#
_cell.length_a   1.000
_cell.length_b   1.000
_cell.length_c   1.000
_cell.angle_alpha   90.00
_cell.angle_beta   90.00
_cell.angle_gamma   90.00
#
_symmetry.space_group_name_H-M   'P 1'
#
loop_
_entity.id
_entity.type
_entity.pdbx_description
1 polymer ?
#
loop_
_entity_poly.entity_id
_entity_poly.type
_entity_poly.pdbx_seq_one_letter_code
_entity_poly.pdbx_strand_id
1 'polypeptide(L)'
;MTKSISKPENLKLMVTLLRDESRKIRFNAFHVFKVFVANPNKTQPILDILLLNQAKLIEFLSKFQNDRTEDEQSTKQIRDLKRAAQQEA
;
A
#
# COMPACT_ATOMS: atom_id res chain seq x y z
N MET A 1 0.38 -12.84 -11.28
CA MET A 1 0.55 -11.58 -10.51
C MET A 1 1.13 -10.43 -11.34
N THR A 2 2.12 -10.66 -12.22
CA THR A 2 2.76 -9.63 -13.07
C THR A 2 1.83 -8.91 -14.06
N LYS A 3 0.80 -9.58 -14.60
CA LYS A 3 -0.16 -8.94 -15.54
C LYS A 3 -0.92 -7.74 -14.95
N SER A 4 -1.11 -7.67 -13.63
CA SER A 4 -1.86 -6.56 -13.00
C SER A 4 -0.99 -5.33 -12.72
N ILE A 5 0.31 -5.52 -12.45
CA ILE A 5 1.24 -4.43 -12.12
C ILE A 5 1.81 -3.72 -13.36
N SER A 6 1.51 -4.22 -14.56
CA SER A 6 1.90 -3.60 -15.83
C SER A 6 0.76 -2.80 -16.49
N LYS A 7 -0.44 -2.80 -15.90
CA LYS A 7 -1.63 -2.10 -16.43
C LYS A 7 -1.74 -0.68 -15.88
N PRO A 8 -1.78 0.35 -16.73
CA PRO A 8 -1.93 1.75 -16.31
C PRO A 8 -3.17 2.01 -15.47
N GLU A 9 -4.30 1.40 -15.82
CA GLU A 9 -5.56 1.57 -15.09
C GLU A 9 -5.47 1.09 -13.64
N ASN A 10 -4.71 0.03 -13.39
CA ASN A 10 -4.51 -0.46 -12.04
C ASN A 10 -3.64 0.50 -11.22
N LEU A 11 -2.62 1.11 -11.83
CA LEU A 11 -1.82 2.15 -11.17
C LEU A 11 -2.68 3.39 -10.86
N LYS A 12 -3.50 3.85 -11.81
CA LYS A 12 -4.42 4.97 -11.60
C LYS A 12 -5.36 4.70 -10.43
N LEU A 13 -5.95 3.51 -10.38
CA LEU A 13 -6.81 3.11 -9.27
C LEU A 13 -6.05 3.19 -7.93
N MET A 14 -4.83 2.65 -7.86
CA MET A 14 -4.05 2.73 -6.63
C MET A 14 -3.77 4.18 -6.23
N VAL A 15 -3.39 5.03 -7.17
CA VAL A 15 -3.12 6.46 -6.92
C VAL A 15 -4.39 7.22 -6.48
N THR A 16 -5.57 6.85 -6.98
CA THR A 16 -6.85 7.36 -6.48
C THR A 16 -7.13 6.93 -5.05
N LEU A 17 -6.94 5.63 -4.76
CA LEU A 17 -7.19 5.07 -3.42
C LEU A 17 -6.22 5.58 -2.36
N LEU A 18 -5.06 6.12 -2.74
CA LEU A 18 -4.16 6.83 -1.82
C LEU A 18 -4.81 8.07 -1.19
N ARG A 19 -5.88 8.60 -1.79
CA ARG A 19 -6.61 9.79 -1.30
C ARG A 19 -7.94 9.45 -0.64
N ASP A 20 -8.26 8.16 -0.50
CA ASP A 20 -9.50 7.70 0.12
C ASP A 20 -9.65 8.22 1.56
N GLU A 21 -10.85 8.42 2.07
CA GLU A 21 -11.07 8.89 3.45
C GLU A 21 -10.72 7.81 4.49
N SER A 22 -10.90 6.54 4.14
CA SER A 22 -10.57 5.40 4.99
C SER A 22 -9.06 5.19 5.06
N ARG A 23 -8.52 5.32 6.28
CA ARG A 23 -7.11 5.04 6.59
C ARG A 23 -6.69 3.63 6.14
N LYS A 24 -7.53 2.62 6.37
CA LYS A 24 -7.27 1.23 5.98
C LYS A 24 -7.16 1.07 4.47
N ILE A 25 -8.02 1.74 3.71
CA ILE A 25 -7.99 1.70 2.24
C ILE A 25 -6.74 2.39 1.72
N ARG A 26 -6.43 3.60 2.20
CA ARG A 26 -5.19 4.32 1.83
C ARG A 26 -3.95 3.48 2.10
N PHE A 27 -3.89 2.81 3.25
CA PHE A 27 -2.74 2.00 3.64
C PHE A 27 -2.56 0.77 2.74
N ASN A 28 -3.63 0.02 2.48
CA ASN A 28 -3.59 -1.11 1.55
C ASN A 28 -3.23 -0.67 0.12
N ALA A 29 -3.77 0.46 -0.34
CA ALA A 29 -3.42 1.04 -1.63
C ALA A 29 -1.94 1.44 -1.70
N PHE A 30 -1.38 1.99 -0.62
CA PHE A 30 0.05 2.31 -0.53
C PHE A 30 0.94 1.06 -0.64
N HIS A 31 0.57 -0.05 0.02
CA HIS A 31 1.30 -1.31 -0.12
C HIS A 31 1.34 -1.80 -1.56
N VAL A 32 0.20 -1.76 -2.26
CA VAL A 32 0.15 -2.17 -3.67
C VAL A 32 0.89 -1.18 -4.56
N PHE A 33 0.75 0.13 -4.33
CA PHE A 33 1.47 1.18 -5.06
C PHE A 33 2.99 0.98 -5.00
N LYS A 34 3.55 0.60 -3.83
CA LYS A 34 4.97 0.27 -3.70
C LYS A 34 5.41 -0.85 -4.65
N VAL A 35 4.57 -1.85 -4.90
CA VAL A 35 4.88 -2.95 -5.83
C VAL A 35 5.00 -2.43 -7.28
N PHE A 36 4.15 -1.47 -7.68
CA PHE A 36 4.29 -0.80 -8.98
C PHE A 36 5.61 -0.05 -9.09
N VAL A 37 6.00 0.71 -8.06
CA VAL A 37 7.24 1.48 -8.03
C VAL A 37 8.48 0.59 -7.92
N ALA A 38 8.39 -0.56 -7.25
CA ALA A 38 9.50 -1.49 -7.10
C ALA A 38 9.68 -2.45 -8.30
N ASN A 39 8.72 -2.53 -9.23
CA ASN A 39 8.83 -3.39 -10.40
C ASN A 39 10.08 -3.03 -11.24
N PRO A 40 11.08 -3.92 -11.43
CA PRO A 40 12.23 -3.61 -12.28
C PRO A 40 11.85 -3.51 -13.76
N ASN A 41 10.78 -4.19 -14.19
CA ASN A 41 10.29 -4.22 -15.57
C ASN A 41 9.04 -3.33 -15.72
N LYS A 42 9.14 -2.04 -15.38
CA LYS A 42 8.04 -1.09 -15.59
C LYS A 42 7.80 -0.88 -17.08
N THR A 43 6.54 -0.90 -17.49
CA THR A 43 6.16 -0.54 -18.86
C THR A 43 6.22 0.98 -19.04
N GLN A 44 6.43 1.45 -20.28
CA GLN A 44 6.50 2.89 -20.57
C GLN A 44 5.29 3.67 -20.05
N PRO A 45 4.03 3.20 -20.24
CA PRO A 45 2.87 3.93 -19.74
C PRO A 45 2.80 4.06 -18.21
N ILE A 46 3.41 3.12 -17.47
CA ILE A 46 3.52 3.19 -16.01
C ILE A 46 4.54 4.26 -15.61
N LEU A 47 5.69 4.32 -16.29
CA LEU A 47 6.71 5.34 -16.06
C LEU A 47 6.15 6.73 -16.34
N ASP A 48 5.44 6.91 -17.45
CA ASP A 48 4.87 8.20 -17.84
C ASP A 48 3.90 8.74 -16.78
N ILE A 49 3.04 7.88 -16.22
CA ILE A 49 2.13 8.26 -15.13
C ILE A 49 2.90 8.68 -13.87
N LEU A 50 3.94 7.93 -13.50
CA LEU A 50 4.74 8.22 -12.31
C LEU A 50 5.50 9.54 -12.47
N LEU A 51 6.09 9.79 -13.65
CA LEU A 51 6.83 11.02 -13.94
C LEU A 51 5.90 12.24 -13.99
N LEU A 52 4.76 12.13 -14.68
CA LEU A 52 3.77 13.21 -14.77
C LEU A 52 3.26 13.66 -13.39
N ASN A 53 3.22 12.74 -12.43
CA ASN A 53 2.73 13.00 -11.07
C ASN A 53 3.85 13.08 -10.02
N GLN A 54 5.13 13.10 -10.43
CA GLN A 54 6.27 12.93 -9.54
C GLN A 54 6.27 13.92 -8.36
N ALA A 55 6.13 15.22 -8.63
CA ALA A 55 6.15 16.25 -7.59
C ALA A 55 5.04 16.04 -6.55
N LYS A 56 3.81 15.75 -7.02
CA LYS A 56 2.64 15.50 -6.16
C LYS A 56 2.79 14.21 -5.36
N LEU A 57 3.36 13.17 -5.96
CA LEU A 57 3.64 11.90 -5.27
C LEU A 57 4.69 12.10 -4.17
N ILE A 58 5.77 12.84 -4.44
CA ILE A 58 6.80 13.14 -3.44
C ILE A 58 6.20 13.92 -2.26
N GLU A 59 5.41 14.97 -2.55
CA GLU A 59 4.76 15.76 -1.51
C GLU A 59 3.77 14.93 -0.67
N PHE A 60 2.98 14.08 -1.33
CA PHE A 60 2.06 13.19 -0.64
C PHE A 60 2.81 12.21 0.27
N LEU A 61 3.87 11.57 -0.26
CA LEU A 61 4.63 10.55 0.44
C LEU A 61 5.42 11.10 1.63
N SER A 62 5.87 12.35 1.58
CA SER A 62 6.57 12.99 2.72
C SER A 62 5.64 13.26 3.90
N LYS A 63 4.36 13.47 3.63
CA LYS A 63 3.30 13.70 4.64
C LYS A 63 2.53 12.41 4.98
N PHE A 64 2.78 11.31 4.27
CA PHE A 64 2.03 10.08 4.44
C PHE A 64 2.40 9.42 5.78
N GLN A 65 1.46 9.51 6.74
CA GLN A 65 1.61 8.93 8.06
C GLN A 65 1.53 7.40 7.96
N ASN A 66 2.69 6.74 8.02
CA ASN A 66 2.79 5.29 8.17
C ASN A 66 2.60 4.93 9.66
N ASP A 67 1.36 4.89 10.14
CA ASP A 67 1.04 4.38 11.48
C ASP A 67 1.22 2.85 11.49
N ARG A 68 2.48 2.39 11.52
CA ARG A 68 2.86 0.98 11.77
C ARG A 68 2.34 0.47 13.12
N THR A 69 2.01 1.37 14.03
CA THR A 69 1.65 1.09 15.42
C THR A 69 0.30 0.37 15.56
N GLU A 70 -0.69 0.68 14.72
CA GLU A 70 -2.02 0.03 14.80
C GLU A 70 -1.98 -1.44 14.33
N ASP A 71 -1.16 -1.74 13.32
CA ASP A 71 -0.96 -3.11 12.82
C ASP A 71 -0.15 -3.96 13.80
N GLU A 72 0.89 -3.39 14.44
CA GLU A 72 1.63 -4.08 15.51
C GLU A 72 0.72 -4.39 16.70
N GLN A 73 -0.16 -3.48 17.09
CA GLN A 73 -1.11 -3.70 18.18
C GLN A 73 -2.15 -4.77 17.82
N SER A 74 -2.69 -4.73 16.60
CA SER A 74 -3.67 -5.72 16.12
C SER A 74 -3.05 -7.12 16.00
N THR A 75 -1.83 -7.21 15.46
CA THR A 75 -1.10 -8.49 15.35
C THR A 75 -0.68 -9.05 16.70
N LYS A 76 -0.32 -8.18 17.65
CA LYS A 76 -0.05 -8.58 19.03
C LYS A 76 -1.29 -9.17 19.71
N GLN A 77 -2.45 -8.51 19.61
CA GLN A 77 -3.72 -9.03 20.16
C GLN A 77 -4.09 -10.39 19.59
N ILE A 78 -3.96 -10.60 18.28
CA ILE A 78 -4.22 -11.91 17.64
C ILE A 78 -3.25 -12.98 18.16
N ARG A 79 -1.98 -12.63 18.37
CA ARG A 79 -0.96 -13.54 18.90
C ARG A 79 -1.26 -13.92 20.35
N ASP A 80 -1.70 -12.97 21.16
CA ASP A 80 -2.02 -13.18 22.56
C ASP A 80 -3.30 -14.04 22.71
N LEU A 81 -4.31 -13.83 21.86
CA LEU A 81 -5.51 -14.69 21.80
C LEU A 81 -5.17 -16.14 21.41
N LYS A 82 -4.28 -16.33 20.43
CA LYS A 82 -3.82 -17.68 20.05
C LYS A 82 -3.09 -18.38 21.19
N ARG A 83 -2.30 -17.65 21.98
CA ARG A 83 -1.59 -18.22 23.15
C ARG A 83 -2.56 -18.63 24.26
N ALA A 84 -3.56 -17.81 24.55
CA ALA A 84 -4.58 -18.12 25.56
C ALA A 84 -5.36 -19.40 25.21
N ALA A 85 -5.80 -19.54 23.95
CA ALA A 85 -6.53 -20.72 23.48
C ALA A 85 -5.70 -22.02 23.49
N GLN A 86 -4.36 -21.93 23.48
CA GLN A 86 -3.46 -23.08 23.57
C GLN A 86 -3.11 -23.48 25.00
N GLN A 87 -3.43 -22.65 26.00
CA GLN A 87 -3.20 -22.94 27.42
C GLN A 87 -4.42 -23.57 28.10
N GLU A 88 -5.58 -23.55 27.46
CA GLU A 88 -6.84 -24.12 27.95
C GLU A 88 -7.17 -25.50 27.35
N ALA A 89 -6.28 -26.09 26.55
CA ALA A 89 -6.41 -27.42 25.93
C ALA A 89 -5.32 -28.37 26.42
#